data_AF-A0A5N7RWR6-F1
#
_entry.id   AF-A0A5N7RWR6-F1
#
_cell.length_a   1.000
_cell.length_b   1.000
_cell.length_c   1.000
_cell.angle_alpha   90.00
_cell.angle_beta   90.00
_cell.angle_gamma   90.00
#
_symmetry.space_group_name_H-M   'P 1'
#
loop_
_entity.id
_entity.type
_entity.pdbx_description
1 polymer ?
#
loop_
_entity_poly.entity_id
_entity_poly.type
_entity_poly.pdbx_seq_one_letter_code
_entity_poly.pdbx_strand_id
1 'polypeptide(L)'
;MNQSCYAGLHESGLFDTHYEPGSIGADLALRGRIEAELAGLGEARQRCFGYAAYGAIVAGLKRDFAIAQRQPWTDIWHWPVERADEIINYLQGRHAETLGHAAGRRRSA
;
A
#
# COMPACT_ATOMS: atom_id res chain seq x y z
N MET A 1 -6.02 28.10 -0.41
CA MET A 1 -6.96 27.01 -0.75
C MET A 1 -6.14 25.75 -1.00
N ASN A 2 -6.22 24.80 -0.08
CA ASN A 2 -5.45 23.54 -0.10
C ASN A 2 -5.92 22.67 -1.27
N GLN A 3 -5.07 22.50 -2.29
CA GLN A 3 -5.33 21.51 -3.32
C GLN A 3 -5.08 20.12 -2.74
N SER A 4 -6.15 19.32 -2.70
CA SER A 4 -6.09 17.90 -2.37
C SER A 4 -5.18 17.19 -3.38
N CYS A 5 -4.04 16.70 -2.91
CA CYS A 5 -3.00 16.03 -3.69
C CYS A 5 -3.41 14.64 -4.23
N TYR A 6 -4.70 14.33 -4.23
CA TYR A 6 -5.24 13.01 -4.59
C TYR A 6 -6.12 13.01 -5.85
N ALA A 7 -6.27 14.14 -6.55
CA ALA A 7 -7.20 14.25 -7.69
C ALA A 7 -6.54 14.09 -9.08
N GLY A 8 -5.40 13.40 -9.20
CA GLY A 8 -4.59 13.43 -10.43
C GLY A 8 -4.09 12.09 -10.98
N LEU A 9 -4.53 10.94 -10.47
CA LEU A 9 -4.06 9.63 -10.95
C LEU A 9 -5.17 8.75 -11.54
N HIS A 10 -6.30 9.34 -11.96
CA HIS A 10 -7.44 8.59 -12.52
C HIS A 10 -7.72 8.90 -13.99
N GLU A 11 -6.70 9.29 -14.75
CA GLU A 11 -6.76 9.39 -16.21
C GLU A 11 -5.40 8.98 -16.80
N SER A 12 -5.23 7.69 -17.11
CA SER A 12 -4.25 7.21 -18.10
C SER A 12 -4.54 5.75 -18.46
N GLY A 13 -5.40 5.54 -19.46
CA GLY A 13 -5.48 4.28 -20.21
C GLY A 13 -4.25 4.09 -21.11
N LEU A 14 -3.05 3.98 -20.53
CA LEU A 14 -1.78 3.92 -21.28
C LEU A 14 -0.83 2.79 -20.85
N PHE A 15 -1.28 1.92 -19.95
CA PHE A 15 -0.64 0.64 -19.67
C PHE A 15 -1.73 -0.42 -19.57
N ASP A 16 -2.15 -0.97 -20.71
CA ASP A 16 -2.74 -2.32 -20.74
C ASP A 16 -1.64 -3.30 -20.29
N THR A 17 -1.37 -3.29 -18.98
CA THR A 17 -0.56 -4.33 -18.36
C THR A 17 -1.48 -5.52 -18.33
N HIS A 18 -1.38 -6.37 -19.35
CA HIS A 18 -2.08 -7.64 -19.39
C HIS A 18 -1.59 -8.45 -18.18
N TYR A 19 -2.43 -8.51 -17.16
CA TYR A 19 -2.24 -9.38 -16.02
C TYR A 19 -2.91 -10.72 -16.32
N GLU A 20 -2.24 -11.81 -15.97
CA GLU A 20 -2.77 -13.15 -16.20
C GLU A 20 -4.11 -13.32 -15.46
N PRO A 21 -5.14 -13.95 -16.05
CA PRO A 21 -6.37 -14.27 -15.35
C PRO A 21 -6.09 -15.05 -14.07
N GLY A 22 -6.72 -14.65 -12.96
CA GLY A 22 -6.45 -15.24 -11.64
C GLY A 22 -5.27 -14.61 -10.90
N SER A 23 -4.64 -13.57 -11.46
CA SER A 23 -3.69 -12.72 -10.72
C SER A 23 -4.38 -11.51 -10.08
N ILE A 24 -3.75 -10.96 -9.04
CA ILE A 24 -4.24 -9.80 -8.30
C ILE A 24 -4.45 -8.59 -9.22
N GLY A 25 -3.53 -8.37 -10.16
CA GLY A 25 -3.60 -7.23 -11.09
C GLY A 25 -4.77 -7.32 -12.08
N ALA A 26 -5.24 -8.52 -12.39
CA ALA A 26 -6.38 -8.75 -13.28
C ALA A 26 -7.73 -8.47 -12.58
N ASP A 27 -7.77 -8.49 -11.25
CA ASP A 27 -8.96 -8.13 -10.47
C ASP A 27 -8.88 -6.66 -10.02
N LEU A 28 -9.58 -5.78 -10.75
CA LEU A 28 -9.59 -4.34 -10.48
C LEU A 28 -10.12 -3.98 -9.10
N ALA A 29 -11.10 -4.74 -8.57
CA ALA A 29 -11.67 -4.46 -7.25
C ALA A 29 -10.65 -4.81 -6.16
N LEU A 30 -9.98 -5.95 -6.32
CA LEU A 30 -8.95 -6.42 -5.39
C LEU A 30 -7.71 -5.53 -5.40
N ARG A 31 -7.25 -5.16 -6.60
CA ARG A 31 -6.17 -4.19 -6.80
C ARG A 31 -6.52 -2.85 -6.15
N GLY A 32 -7.70 -2.31 -6.43
CA GLY A 32 -8.15 -1.05 -5.84
C GLY A 32 -8.21 -1.10 -4.30
N ARG A 33 -8.59 -2.26 -3.73
CA ARG A 33 -8.56 -2.46 -2.28
C ARG A 33 -7.14 -2.44 -1.70
N ILE A 34 -6.18 -3.12 -2.33
CA ILE A 34 -4.76 -3.09 -1.88
C ILE A 34 -4.18 -1.68 -1.99
N GLU A 35 -4.47 -0.97 -3.09
CA GLU A 35 -4.04 0.42 -3.28
C GLU A 35 -4.65 1.35 -2.21
N ALA A 36 -5.93 1.17 -1.86
CA ALA A 36 -6.59 1.93 -0.81
C ALA A 36 -5.98 1.68 0.58
N GLU A 37 -5.66 0.43 0.93
CA GLU A 37 -4.98 0.09 2.18
C GLU A 37 -3.56 0.69 2.26
N LEU A 38 -2.82 0.67 1.15
CA LEU A 38 -1.52 1.33 1.03
C LEU A 38 -1.63 2.84 1.25
N ALA A 39 -2.63 3.48 0.64
CA ALA A 39 -2.88 4.92 0.79
C ALA A 39 -3.24 5.27 2.24
N GLY A 40 -4.16 4.51 2.87
CA GLY A 40 -4.55 4.71 4.27
C GLY A 40 -3.38 4.55 5.24
N LEU A 41 -2.54 3.54 5.06
CA LEU A 41 -1.31 3.37 5.84
C LEU A 41 -0.33 4.53 5.61
N GLY A 42 -0.19 5.00 4.37
CA GLY A 42 0.62 6.15 4.00
C GLY A 42 0.19 7.41 4.74
N GLU A 43 -1.10 7.72 4.73
CA GLU A 43 -1.68 8.86 5.42
C GLU A 43 -1.49 8.76 6.94
N ALA A 44 -1.78 7.59 7.53
CA ALA A 44 -1.61 7.37 8.96
C ALA A 44 -0.15 7.59 9.37
N ARG A 45 0.81 7.03 8.64
CA ARG A 45 2.25 7.22 8.93
C ARG A 45 2.67 8.67 8.74
N GLN A 46 2.20 9.35 7.70
CA GLN A 46 2.48 10.78 7.50
C GLN A 46 1.98 11.61 8.70
N ARG A 47 0.76 11.31 9.17
CA ARG A 47 0.17 11.97 10.34
C ARG A 47 0.93 11.70 11.63
N CYS A 48 1.48 10.49 11.80
CA CYS A 48 2.16 10.07 13.02
C CYS A 48 3.65 10.45 13.08
N PHE A 49 4.32 10.51 11.91
CA PHE A 49 5.78 10.61 11.82
C PHE A 49 6.30 11.74 10.93
N GLY A 50 5.46 12.36 10.08
CA GLY A 50 5.80 13.58 9.33
C GLY A 50 6.78 13.45 8.16
N TYR A 51 7.23 12.25 7.79
CA TYR A 51 8.20 12.03 6.70
C TYR A 51 7.79 10.89 5.76
N ALA A 52 8.44 10.82 4.58
CA ALA A 52 8.24 9.90 3.45
C ALA A 52 7.76 8.48 3.82
N ALA A 53 6.45 8.38 4.08
CA ALA A 53 5.81 7.18 4.59
C ALA A 53 5.82 6.05 3.54
N TYR A 54 5.60 6.43 2.28
CA TYR A 54 5.44 5.49 1.18
C TYR A 54 6.69 4.63 0.95
N GLY A 55 7.89 5.24 0.99
CA GLY A 55 9.15 4.50 0.82
C GLY A 55 9.38 3.47 1.95
N ALA A 56 9.05 3.81 3.19
CA ALA A 56 9.18 2.89 4.32
C ALA A 56 8.16 1.75 4.26
N ILE A 57 6.94 2.03 3.80
CA ILE A 57 5.90 1.01 3.58
C ILE A 57 6.36 0.03 2.50
N VAL A 58 6.78 0.55 1.35
CA VAL A 58 7.26 -0.25 0.21
C VAL A 58 8.49 -1.08 0.58
N ALA A 59 9.44 -0.50 1.32
CA ALA A 59 10.61 -1.24 1.78
C ALA A 59 10.23 -2.39 2.73
N GLY A 60 9.30 -2.16 3.65
CA GLY A 60 8.78 -3.20 4.54
C GLY A 60 8.05 -4.30 3.77
N LEU A 61 7.14 -3.92 2.85
CA LEU A 61 6.42 -4.84 1.99
C LEU A 61 7.40 -5.73 1.21
N LYS A 62 8.38 -5.14 0.52
CA LYS A 62 9.36 -5.91 -0.26
C LYS A 62 10.17 -6.88 0.59
N ARG A 63 10.58 -6.45 1.80
CA ARG A 63 11.32 -7.29 2.74
C ARG A 63 10.47 -8.48 3.22
N ASP A 64 9.25 -8.22 3.66
CA ASP A 64 8.42 -9.21 4.35
C ASP A 64 7.78 -10.21 3.37
N PHE A 65 7.58 -9.79 2.12
CA PHE A 65 7.09 -10.62 1.03
C PHE A 65 8.20 -11.16 0.10
N ALA A 66 9.47 -10.99 0.49
CA ALA A 66 10.64 -11.46 -0.25
C ALA A 66 10.72 -10.99 -1.73
N ILE A 67 10.19 -9.80 -2.02
CA ILE A 67 10.30 -9.18 -3.36
C ILE A 67 11.72 -8.65 -3.52
N ALA A 68 12.39 -9.01 -4.62
CA ALA A 68 13.78 -8.62 -4.84
C ALA A 68 13.93 -7.09 -4.82
N GLN A 69 15.04 -6.58 -4.28
CA GLN A 69 15.25 -5.14 -4.19
C GLN A 69 15.22 -4.43 -5.55
N ARG A 70 15.61 -5.12 -6.63
CA ARG A 70 15.58 -4.59 -8.00
C ARG A 70 14.19 -4.66 -8.66
N GLN A 71 13.28 -5.48 -8.13
CA GLN A 71 11.91 -5.57 -8.63
C GLN A 71 11.05 -4.42 -8.08
N PRO A 72 10.10 -3.91 -8.87
CA PRO A 72 9.11 -2.97 -8.36
C PRO A 72 8.20 -3.67 -7.34
N TRP A 73 7.65 -2.93 -6.39
CA TRP A 73 6.69 -3.52 -5.43
C TRP A 73 5.40 -3.99 -6.11
N THR A 74 5.08 -3.41 -7.27
CA THR A 74 3.94 -3.79 -8.13
C THR A 74 4.11 -5.18 -8.76
N ASP A 75 5.23 -5.87 -8.53
CA ASP A 75 5.39 -7.28 -8.89
C ASP A 75 4.28 -8.16 -8.27
N ILE A 76 3.72 -7.75 -7.13
CA ILE A 76 2.56 -8.40 -6.50
C ILE A 76 1.33 -8.48 -7.40
N TRP A 77 1.21 -7.65 -8.44
CA TRP A 77 0.10 -7.70 -9.38
C TRP A 77 0.11 -8.96 -10.24
N HIS A 78 1.27 -9.58 -10.43
CA HIS A 78 1.40 -10.85 -11.14
C HIS A 78 1.15 -12.06 -10.23
N TRP A 79 0.94 -11.85 -8.93
CA TRP A 79 0.74 -12.93 -7.98
C TRP A 79 -0.69 -13.46 -8.03
N PRO A 80 -0.91 -14.72 -7.63
CA PRO A 80 -2.25 -15.31 -7.59
C PRO A 80 -3.16 -14.58 -6.57
N VAL A 81 -4.46 -14.48 -6.90
CA VAL A 81 -5.47 -13.78 -6.07
C VAL A 81 -5.54 -14.27 -4.63
N GLU A 82 -5.24 -15.54 -4.39
CA GLU A 82 -5.22 -16.18 -3.07
C GLU A 82 -4.23 -15.51 -2.11
N ARG A 83 -3.20 -14.83 -2.64
CA ARG A 83 -2.21 -14.10 -1.83
C ARG A 83 -2.64 -12.66 -1.51
N ALA A 84 -3.73 -12.17 -2.07
CA ALA A 84 -4.19 -10.80 -1.82
C ALA A 84 -4.59 -10.59 -0.36
N ASP A 85 -5.24 -11.58 0.26
CA ASP A 85 -5.62 -11.51 1.66
C ASP A 85 -4.40 -11.41 2.58
N GLU A 86 -3.29 -12.09 2.26
CA GLU A 86 -2.03 -11.95 3.00
C GLU A 86 -1.52 -10.52 2.95
N ILE A 87 -1.54 -9.89 1.77
CA ILE A 87 -1.10 -8.51 1.55
C ILE A 87 -2.00 -7.53 2.30
N ILE A 88 -3.33 -7.69 2.20
CA ILE A 88 -4.29 -6.84 2.89
C ILE A 88 -4.11 -6.95 4.41
N ASN A 89 -4.03 -8.16 4.96
CA ASN A 89 -3.82 -8.39 6.39
C ASN A 89 -2.52 -7.77 6.87
N TYR A 90 -1.44 -7.88 6.08
CA TYR A 90 -0.17 -7.22 6.39
C TYR A 90 -0.33 -5.70 6.46
N LEU A 91 -0.93 -5.07 5.45
CA LEU A 91 -1.11 -3.62 5.40
C LEU A 91 -1.99 -3.11 6.56
N GLN A 92 -3.09 -3.81 6.85
CA GLN A 92 -3.97 -3.49 7.98
C GLN A 92 -3.26 -3.65 9.33
N GLY A 93 -2.45 -4.70 9.50
CA GLY A 93 -1.62 -4.89 10.69
C GLY A 93 -0.65 -3.73 10.90
N ARG A 94 0.08 -3.33 9.85
CA ARG A 94 1.00 -2.18 9.89
C ARG A 94 0.30 -0.86 10.15
N HIS A 95 -0.95 -0.73 9.69
CA HIS A 95 -1.79 0.43 9.95
C HIS A 95 -2.20 0.51 11.42
N ALA A 96 -2.70 -0.60 11.98
CA ALA A 96 -3.03 -0.71 13.40
C ALA A 96 -1.81 -0.42 14.30
N GLU A 97 -0.63 -0.97 13.98
CA GLU A 97 0.62 -0.69 14.71
C GLU A 97 0.99 0.80 14.66
N THR A 98 0.85 1.43 13.49
CA THR A 98 1.14 2.86 13.30
C THR A 98 0.24 3.73 14.19
N LEU A 99 -1.07 3.43 14.22
CA LEU A 99 -2.02 4.13 15.07
C LEU A 99 -1.78 3.85 16.56
N GLY A 100 -1.46 2.61 16.93
CA GLY A 100 -1.11 2.21 18.29
C GLY A 100 0.12 2.95 18.83
N HIS A 101 1.17 3.09 18.02
CA HIS A 101 2.35 3.87 18.39
C HIS A 101 2.07 5.36 18.57
N ALA A 102 1.18 5.94 17.75
CA ALA A 102 0.78 7.34 17.91
C ALA A 102 -0.07 7.58 19.16
N ALA A 103 -0.96 6.64 19.49
CA ALA A 103 -1.73 6.67 20.73
C ALA A 103 -0.83 6.54 21.97
N GLY A 104 0.24 5.73 21.91
CA GLY A 104 1.22 5.59 22.98
C GLY A 104 1.99 6.89 23.27
N ARG A 105 2.43 7.63 22.24
CA ARG A 105 3.12 8.93 22.44
C ARG A 105 2.24 10.00 23.07
N ARG A 106 0.94 10.00 22.80
CA ARG A 106 0.00 10.99 23.35
C ARG A 106 -0.30 10.82 24.84
N ARG A 107 -0.04 9.66 25.43
CA ARG A 107 -0.26 9.41 26.87
C ARG A 107 0.95 9.75 27.74
N SER A 108 2.08 10.09 27.14
CA SER A 108 3.34 10.37 27.84
C SER A 108 3.74 11.85 27.76
N ALA A 109 2.79 12.75 27.45
CA ALA A 109 3.00 14.19 27.36
C ALA A 109 2.10 14.94 28.35
#